data_AF-A0A923RSF0-F1
#
_entry.id   AF-A0A923RSF0-F1
#
_cell.length_a   1.000
_cell.length_b   1.000
_cell.length_c   1.000
_cell.angle_alpha   90.00
_cell.angle_beta   90.00
_cell.angle_gamma   90.00
#
_symmetry.space_group_name_H-M   'P 1'
#
loop_
_entity.id
_entity.type
_entity.pdbx_description
1 polymer ?
#
loop_
_entity_poly.entity_id
_entity_poly.type
_entity_poly.pdbx_seq_one_letter_code
_entity_poly.pdbx_strand_id
1 'polypeptide(L)' 'MKEHSKSSEWLIQYIKEQKISIKQMAADLHIDEDRFVDGAVFGIEEFLDICGYLHITPERVQKEIRENDKVSM' A
#
# COMPACT_ATOMS: atom_id res chain seq x y z
N MET A 1 -2.92 5.18 20.33
CA MET A 1 -3.33 5.64 18.99
C MET A 1 -2.72 4.66 18.00
N LYS A 2 -3.51 4.01 17.14
CA LYS A 2 -2.91 3.18 16.08
C LYS A 2 -2.15 4.14 15.16
N GLU A 3 -0.87 3.89 14.91
CA GLU A 3 -0.12 4.68 13.95
C GLU A 3 -0.78 4.49 12.57
N HIS A 4 -1.26 5.57 11.98
CA HIS A 4 -1.83 5.55 10.63
C HIS A 4 -0.70 5.77 9.63
N SER A 5 -0.38 4.74 8.84
CA SER A 5 0.62 4.84 7.79
C SER A 5 -0.05 5.29 6.48
N LYS A 6 0.15 6.56 6.11
CA LYS A 6 -0.34 7.09 4.81
C LYS A 6 0.14 6.25 3.62
N SER A 7 1.36 5.69 3.70
CA SER A 7 1.92 4.84 2.67
C SER A 7 1.19 3.51 2.54
N SER A 8 0.84 2.89 3.67
CA SER A 8 0.08 1.63 3.68
C SER A 8 -1.35 1.87 3.19
N GLU A 9 -1.98 2.95 3.65
CA GLU A 9 -3.31 3.35 3.17
C GLU A 9 -3.31 3.60 1.65
N TRP A 10 -2.33 4.34 1.13
CA TRP A 10 -2.21 4.61 -0.30
C TRP A 10 -2.06 3.33 -1.12
N LEU A 11 -1.21 2.40 -0.69
CA LEU A 11 -1.03 1.12 -1.38
C LEU A 11 -2.32 0.30 -1.42
N ILE A 12 -3.05 0.24 -0.32
CA ILE A 12 -4.32 -0.51 -0.25
C ILE A 12 -5.36 0.10 -1.19
N GLN A 13 -5.47 1.44 -1.23
CA GLN A 13 -6.36 2.10 -2.18
C GLN A 13 -5.93 1.84 -3.62
N TYR A 14 -4.63 1.93 -3.91
CA TYR A 14 -4.10 1.64 -5.24
C TYR A 14 -4.44 0.21 -5.70
N ILE A 15 -4.24 -0.80 -4.85
CA ILE A 15 -4.58 -2.20 -5.12
C ILE A 15 -6.08 -2.33 -5.45
N LYS A 16 -6.95 -1.68 -4.68
CA LYS A 16 -8.41 -1.67 -4.90
C LYS A 16 -8.78 -0.99 -6.23
N GLU A 17 -8.23 0.18 -6.50
CA GLU A 17 -8.51 0.98 -7.71
C GLU A 17 -8.05 0.26 -8.99
N GLN A 18 -6.87 -0.36 -8.96
CA GLN A 18 -6.33 -1.15 -10.07
C GLN A 18 -6.96 -2.54 -10.17
N LYS A 19 -7.90 -2.90 -9.26
CA LYS A 19 -8.57 -4.20 -9.19
C LYS A 19 -7.59 -5.38 -9.15
N ILE A 20 -6.48 -5.20 -8.44
CA ILE A 20 -5.46 -6.23 -8.26
C ILE A 20 -5.98 -7.27 -7.27
N SER A 21 -5.78 -8.55 -7.59
CA SER A 21 -6.23 -9.65 -6.75
C SER A 21 -5.38 -9.73 -5.47
N ILE A 22 -5.96 -9.28 -4.35
CA ILE A 22 -5.31 -9.38 -3.03
C ILE A 22 -4.93 -10.81 -2.73
N LYS A 23 -5.84 -11.77 -2.95
CA LYS A 23 -5.58 -13.21 -2.75
C LYS A 23 -4.35 -13.70 -3.50
N GLN A 24 -4.17 -13.29 -4.77
CA GLN A 24 -3.03 -13.72 -5.57
C GLN A 24 -1.74 -13.08 -5.05
N MET A 25 -1.75 -11.77 -4.83
CA MET A 25 -0.59 -11.03 -4.34
C MET A 25 -0.16 -11.49 -2.94
N ALA A 26 -1.11 -11.73 -2.03
CA ALA A 26 -0.88 -12.28 -0.70
C ALA A 26 -0.18 -13.65 -0.77
N ALA A 27 -0.66 -14.54 -1.65
CA ALA A 27 -0.04 -15.83 -1.88
C ALA A 27 1.38 -15.73 -2.46
N ASP A 28 1.59 -14.85 -3.45
CA ASP A 28 2.89 -14.65 -4.12
C ASP A 28 3.94 -14.04 -3.19
N LEU A 29 3.52 -13.11 -2.31
CA LEU A 29 4.39 -12.42 -1.36
C LEU A 29 4.50 -13.13 0.00
N HIS A 30 3.79 -14.24 0.19
CA HIS A 30 3.69 -14.93 1.48
C HIS A 30 3.21 -14.02 2.64
N ILE A 31 2.32 -13.07 2.33
CA ILE A 31 1.67 -12.19 3.30
C ILE A 31 0.25 -12.72 3.55
N ASP A 32 -0.23 -12.67 4.80
CA ASP A 32 -1.61 -13.06 5.11
C ASP A 32 -2.61 -12.12 4.41
N GLU A 33 -3.63 -12.67 3.76
CA GLU A 33 -4.65 -11.91 3.03
C GLU A 33 -5.37 -10.90 3.94
N ASP A 34 -5.56 -11.26 5.22
CA ASP A 34 -6.20 -10.42 6.24
C ASP A 34 -5.37 -9.18 6.61
N ARG A 35 -4.12 -9.07 6.14
CA ARG A 35 -3.29 -7.87 6.30
C ARG A 35 -3.73 -6.72 5.39
N PHE A 36 -4.43 -6.99 4.29
CA PHE A 36 -4.80 -5.98 3.29
C PHE A 36 -6.14 -5.30 3.62
N VAL A 37 -6.24 -4.74 4.82
CA VAL A 37 -7.45 -4.07 5.34
C VAL A 37 -7.24 -2.57 5.55
N ASP A 38 -8.32 -1.79 5.50
CA ASP A 38 -8.22 -0.34 5.74
C ASP A 38 -7.65 -0.04 7.13
N GLY A 39 -6.62 0.82 7.16
CA GLY A 39 -5.88 1.15 8.39
C GLY A 39 -4.78 0.14 8.77
N ALA A 40 -4.45 -0.82 7.90
CA ALA A 40 -3.29 -1.67 8.09
C ALA A 40 -1.98 -0.86 8.03
N VAL A 41 -1.00 -1.32 8.80
CA VAL A 41 0.37 -0.80 8.78
C VAL A 41 1.28 -1.92 8.32
N PHE A 42 1.88 -1.74 7.15
CA PHE A 42 2.90 -2.63 6.62
C PHE A 42 4.26 -2.29 7.25
N GLY A 43 4.99 -3.33 7.63
CA GLY A 43 6.41 -3.20 7.95
C GLY A 43 7.21 -2.76 6.72
N ILE A 44 8.46 -2.37 6.93
CA ILE A 44 9.32 -1.88 5.85
C ILE A 44 9.52 -2.95 4.77
N GLU A 45 9.73 -4.21 5.16
CA GLU A 45 9.92 -5.32 4.22
C GLU A 45 8.64 -5.58 3.40
N GLU A 46 7.49 -5.76 4.05
CA GLU A 46 6.20 -5.93 3.37
C GLU A 46 5.90 -4.75 2.43
N PHE A 47 6.18 -3.52 2.87
CA PHE A 47 6.00 -2.34 2.03
C PHE A 47 6.86 -2.40 0.77
N LEU A 48 8.12 -2.79 0.88
CA LEU A 48 9.03 -2.91 -0.26
C LEU A 48 8.64 -4.07 -1.18
N ASP A 49 8.23 -5.20 -0.63
CA ASP A 49 7.77 -6.36 -1.40
C ASP A 49 6.51 -6.04 -2.20
N ILE A 50 5.53 -5.38 -1.57
CA ILE A 50 4.31 -4.90 -2.24
C ILE A 50 4.68 -3.89 -3.35
N CYS A 51 5.56 -2.93 -3.06
CA CYS A 51 6.06 -1.99 -4.07
C CYS A 51 6.70 -2.71 -5.27
N GLY A 52 7.55 -3.72 -4.99
CA GLY A 52 8.20 -4.55 -6.00
C GLY A 52 7.20 -5.31 -6.87
N TYR A 53 6.20 -5.94 -6.26
CA TYR A 53 5.13 -6.66 -6.95
C TYR A 53 4.31 -5.76 -7.86
N LEU A 54 3.97 -4.56 -7.37
CA LEU A 54 3.17 -3.57 -8.10
C LEU A 54 3.98 -2.79 -9.15
N HIS A 55 5.29 -3.01 -9.22
CA HIS A 55 6.22 -2.21 -10.03
C HIS A 55 6.11 -0.69 -9.74
N ILE A 56 5.97 -0.35 -8.46
CA ILE A 56 5.91 1.03 -7.97
C ILE A 56 7.13 1.29 -7.11
N THR A 57 7.81 2.41 -7.33
CA THR A 57 8.92 2.80 -6.45
C THR A 57 8.39 3.49 -5.18
N PRO A 58 9.04 3.33 -4.03
CA PRO A 58 8.69 4.04 -2.80
C PRO A 58 8.58 5.56 -2.97
N GLU A 59 9.43 6.16 -3.80
CA GLU A 59 9.44 7.59 -4.08
C GLU A 59 8.16 8.04 -4.79
N ARG A 60 7.63 7.20 -5.69
CA ARG A 60 6.33 7.47 -6.32
C ARG A 60 5.22 7.50 -5.28
N VAL A 61 5.16 6.52 -4.38
CA VAL A 61 4.17 6.50 -3.28
C VAL A 61 4.24 7.80 -2.47
N GLN A 62 5.44 8.22 -2.08
CA GLN A 62 5.63 9.46 -1.33
C GLN A 62 5.20 10.71 -2.11
N LYS A 63 5.48 10.76 -3.42
CA LYS A 63 5.09 11.87 -4.27
C LYS A 63 3.57 12.00 -4.37
N GLU A 64 2.88 10.89 -4.63
CA GLU A 64 1.42 10.85 -4.78
C GLU A 64 0.71 11.26 -3.48
N ILE A 65 1.20 10.80 -2.32
CA ILE A 65 0.67 11.22 -1.01
C ILE A 65 0.82 12.74 -0.83
N ARG A 66 1.98 13.31 -1.16
CA ARG A 66 2.21 14.76 -1.05
C ARG A 66 1.35 15.58 -2.00
N GLU A 67 1.05 15.05 -3.18
CA GLU A 67 0.18 15.71 -4.16
C GLU A 67 -1.28 15.67 -3.72
N ASN A 68 -1.76 14.53 -3.20
CA ASN A 68 -3.11 14.40 -2.65
C ASN A 68 -3.35 15.29 -1.42
N ASP A 69 -2.34 15.43 -0.54
CA ASP A 69 -2.41 16.33 0.62
C ASP A 69 -2.54 17.80 0.19
N LYS A 70 -1.92 18.23 -0.92
CA LYS A 70 -2.03 19.60 -1.45
C LYS A 70 -3.38 19.92 -2.06
N VAL A 71 -4.05 18.93 -2.64
CA VAL A 71 -5.38 19.10 -3.25
C VAL A 71 -6.48 19.14 -2.19
N SER A 72 -6.21 18.61 -0.99
CA SER A 72 -7.15 18.58 0.13
C SER A 72 -7.08 19.83 1.04
N MET A 73 -6.23 20.81 0.69
CA MET A 73 -6.09 22.12 1.34
C MET A 73 -6.79 23.21 0.53
#